data_AF-A0A916D162-F1
#
_entry.id   AF-A0A916D162-F1
#
_cell.length_a   1.000
_cell.length_b   1.000
_cell.length_c   1.000
_cell.angle_alpha   90.00
_cell.angle_beta   90.00
_cell.angle_gamma   90.00
#
_symmetry.space_group_name_H-M   'P 1'
#
loop_
_entity.id
_entity.type
_entity.pdbx_description
1 polymer ?
#
loop_
_entity_poly.entity_id
_entity_poly.type
_entity_poly.pdbx_seq_one_letter_code
_entity_poly.pdbx_strand_id
1 'polypeptide(L)' 'MIHGIGTDIVAVARLGELHGRHGERALEKLLAPQEIEAAQTSADPARFLAKRF' A
#
# COMPACT_ATOMS: atom_id res chain seq x y z
N MET A 1 -9.54 27.63 7.97
CA MET A 1 -8.20 27.56 8.58
C MET A 1 -7.57 26.25 8.11
N ILE A 2 -6.34 26.25 7.60
CA ILE A 2 -5.67 25.02 7.17
C ILE A 2 -4.97 24.41 8.39
N HIS A 3 -5.32 23.16 8.74
CA HIS A 3 -4.77 22.45 9.91
C HIS A 3 -3.42 21.77 9.64
N GLY A 4 -3.08 21.54 8.38
CA GLY A 4 -1.81 20.96 7.95
C GLY A 4 -1.84 20.64 6.45
N ILE A 5 -0.66 20.49 5.86
CA ILE A 5 -0.44 19.99 4.50
C ILE A 5 0.65 18.93 4.50
N GLY A 6 0.50 17.91 3.66
CA GLY A 6 1.46 16.84 3.50
C GLY A 6 1.47 16.34 2.07
N THR A 7 2.63 15.91 1.60
CA THR A 7 2.82 15.28 0.30
C THR A 7 3.81 14.14 0.46
N ASP A 8 3.57 13.05 -0.25
CA ASP A 8 4.51 11.94 -0.37
C ASP A 8 4.55 11.46 -1.82
N ILE A 9 5.64 10.80 -2.17
CA ILE A 9 5.83 10.16 -3.47
C ILE A 9 6.47 8.79 -3.28
N VAL A 10 5.88 7.79 -3.94
CA VAL A 10 6.41 6.43 -3.88
C VAL A 10 6.39 5.76 -5.25
N ALA A 11 7.44 4.99 -5.54
CA ALA A 11 7.53 4.18 -6.74
C ALA A 11 6.71 2.89 -6.57
N VAL A 12 5.85 2.59 -7.55
CA VAL A 12 5.04 1.35 -7.55
C VAL A 12 5.93 0.10 -7.46
N ALA A 13 7.05 0.07 -8.18
CA ALA A 13 8.00 -1.03 -8.14
C ALA A 13 8.53 -1.33 -6.73
N ARG A 14 8.77 -0.29 -5.92
CA ARG A 14 9.23 -0.45 -4.52
C ARG A 14 8.21 -1.20 -3.67
N LEU A 15 6.91 -0.91 -3.83
CA LEU A 15 5.86 -1.61 -3.09
C LEU A 15 5.67 -3.03 -3.62
N GLY A 16 5.82 -3.25 -4.93
CA GLY A 16 5.83 -4.59 -5.51
C GLY A 16 6.95 -5.45 -4.91
N GLU A 17 8.16 -4.92 -4.81
CA GLU A 17 9.28 -5.63 -4.18
C GLU A 17 9.06 -5.88 -2.69
N LEU A 18 8.54 -4.89 -1.95
CA LEU A 18 8.20 -5.05 -0.53
C LEU A 18 7.19 -6.18 -0.32
N HIS A 19 6.12 -6.18 -1.11
CA HIS A 19 5.09 -7.21 -1.03
C HIS A 19 5.65 -8.57 -1.47
N GLY A 20 6.46 -8.64 -2.52
CA GLY A 20 7.11 -9.88 -2.94
C GLY A 20 8.04 -10.48 -1.87
N ARG A 21 8.76 -9.64 -1.11
CA ARG A 21 9.67 -10.09 -0.05
C ARG A 21 8.95 -10.53 1.23
N HIS A 22 7.79 -9.95 1.54
CA HIS A 22 7.14 -10.12 2.84
C HIS A 22 5.73 -10.73 2.79
N GLY A 23 5.15 -10.86 1.59
CA GLY A 23 3.81 -11.40 1.37
C GLY A 23 2.75 -10.67 2.20
N GLU A 24 1.93 -11.45 2.90
CA GLU A 24 0.82 -10.98 3.72
C GLU A 24 1.26 -10.03 4.86
N ARG A 25 2.45 -10.23 5.42
CA ARG A 25 2.99 -9.34 6.47
C ARG A 25 3.16 -7.90 5.99
N ALA A 26 3.38 -7.67 4.68
CA ALA A 26 3.41 -6.31 4.14
C ALA A 26 2.02 -5.68 4.10
N LEU A 27 0.98 -6.47 3.83
CA LEU A 27 -0.40 -6.00 3.81
C LEU A 27 -0.84 -5.60 5.22
N GLU A 28 -0.64 -6.47 6.21
CA GLU A 28 -1.00 -6.22 7.61
C GLU A 28 -0.28 -5.00 8.21
N LYS A 29 0.92 -4.68 7.71
CA LYS A 29 1.71 -3.54 8.21
C LYS A 29 1.32 -2.21 7.58
N LEU A 30 0.85 -2.21 6.33
CA LEU A 30 0.53 -0.98 5.58
C LEU A 30 -0.96 -0.66 5.56
N LEU A 31 -1.82 -1.67 5.64
CA LEU A 31 -3.25 -1.53 5.39
C LEU A 31 -4.04 -1.65 6.68
N ALA A 32 -5.16 -0.94 6.74
CA ALA A 32 -6.17 -1.25 7.73
C ALA A 32 -6.80 -2.63 7.43
N PRO A 33 -7.34 -3.36 8.43
CA PRO A 33 -7.91 -4.69 8.22
C PRO A 33 -8.97 -4.77 7.11
N GLN A 34 -9.78 -3.71 6.97
CA GLN A 34 -10.83 -3.61 5.95
C GLN A 34 -10.30 -3.44 4.52
N GLU A 35 -9.04 -3.07 4.32
CA GLU A 35 -8.44 -2.87 2.99
C GLU A 35 -7.70 -4.11 2.49
N ILE A 36 -7.43 -5.09 3.36
CA ILE A 36 -6.62 -6.27 3.05
C ILE A 36 -7.29 -7.11 1.95
N GLU A 37 -8.59 -7.37 2.06
CA GLU A 37 -9.35 -8.13 1.06
C GLU A 37 -9.31 -7.43 -0.31
N ALA A 38 -9.47 -6.10 -0.32
CA ALA A 38 -9.41 -5.31 -1.54
C ALA A 38 -8.00 -5.32 -2.17
N ALA A 39 -6.94 -5.37 -1.37
CA ALA A 39 -5.56 -5.50 -1.86
C ALA A 39 -5.32 -6.90 -2.46
N GLN A 40 -5.78 -7.95 -1.79
CA GLN A 40 -5.61 -9.35 -2.22
C GLN A 40 -6.38 -9.66 -3.50
N THR A 41 -7.57 -9.08 -3.67
CA THR A 41 -8.40 -9.25 -4.88
C THR A 41 -8.08 -8.25 -5.99
N SER A 42 -7.10 -7.37 -5.78
CA SER A 42 -6.70 -6.37 -6.76
C SER A 42 -6.01 -7.01 -7.96
N ALA A 43 -6.33 -6.53 -9.17
CA ALA A 43 -5.61 -6.92 -10.38
C ALA A 43 -4.14 -6.45 -10.38
N ASP A 44 -3.81 -5.43 -9.59
CA ASP A 44 -2.45 -4.93 -9.42
C ASP A 44 -2.20 -4.55 -7.95
N PRO A 45 -1.77 -5.51 -7.11
CA PRO A 45 -1.51 -5.28 -5.69
C PRO A 45 -0.39 -4.27 -5.44
N ALA A 46 0.62 -4.19 -6.30
CA ALA A 46 1.72 -3.23 -6.15
C ALA A 46 1.21 -1.80 -6.29
N ARG A 47 0.35 -1.53 -7.28
CA ARG A 47 -0.29 -0.23 -7.44
C ARG A 47 -1.31 0.07 -6.35
N PHE A 48 -2.02 -0.94 -5.84
CA PHE A 48 -2.90 -0.76 -4.70
C PHE A 48 -2.13 -0.28 -3.48
N LEU A 49 -1.04 -0.97 -3.14
CA LEU A 49 -0.18 -0.62 -2.02
C LEU A 49 0.47 0.75 -2.19
N ALA A 50 0.92 1.11 -3.39
CA ALA A 50 1.53 2.41 -3.65
C ALA A 50 0.58 3.60 -3.43
N LYS A 51 -0.74 3.41 -3.53
CA LYS A 51 -1.73 4.46 -3.22
C LYS A 51 -2.04 4.61 -1.73
N ARG A 52 -1.67 3.60 -0.93
CA ARG A 52 -1.98 3.50 0.50
C ARG A 52 -0.76 3.71 1.39
N PHE A 53 0.44 3.54 0.82
CA PHE A 53 1.69 4.00 1.40
C PHE A 53 1.67 5.52 1.51
#